data_AF-A0A0P7BAV0-F1
#
_entry.id   AF-A0A0P7BAV0-F1
#
_cell.length_a   1.000
_cell.length_b   1.000
_cell.length_c   1.000
_cell.angle_alpha   90.00
_cell.angle_beta   90.00
_cell.angle_gamma   90.00
#
_symmetry.space_group_name_H-M   'P 1'
#
loop_
_entity.id
_entity.type
_entity.pdbx_description
1 polymer ?
#
loop_
_entity_poly.entity_id
_entity_poly.type
_entity_poly.pdbx_seq_one_letter_code
_entity_poly.pdbx_strand_id
1 'polypeptide(L)' 'MSPSTINNTPVDSNSAMGTRSPFDQVAGSTRCAKEGCNSWAEANSRFCTSHQG' A
#
# COMPACT_ATOMS: atom_id res chain seq x y z
N MET A 1 33.68 -5.05 -32.81
CA MET A 1 32.95 -5.44 -31.59
C MET A 1 31.60 -4.74 -31.65
N SER A 2 30.55 -5.48 -32.01
CA SER A 2 29.21 -4.93 -32.24
C SER A 2 28.51 -4.60 -30.91
N PRO A 3 27.75 -3.51 -30.81
CA PRO A 3 27.12 -3.08 -29.56
C PRO A 3 26.02 -4.05 -29.13
N SER A 4 25.94 -4.28 -27.82
CA SER A 4 24.95 -5.16 -27.19
C SER A 4 23.52 -4.70 -27.52
N THR A 5 22.75 -5.55 -28.16
CA THR A 5 21.32 -5.35 -28.41
C THR A 5 20.57 -5.24 -27.07
N ILE A 6 20.10 -4.05 -26.72
CA ILE A 6 19.11 -3.87 -25.66
C ILE A 6 17.83 -4.57 -26.15
N ASN A 7 17.44 -5.66 -25.49
CA ASN A 7 16.23 -6.40 -25.85
C ASN A 7 15.03 -5.73 -25.18
N ASN A 8 14.18 -5.07 -25.96
CA ASN A 8 12.97 -4.39 -25.51
C ASN A 8 11.84 -5.39 -25.17
N THR A 9 12.12 -6.41 -24.36
CA THR A 9 11.05 -7.20 -23.77
C THR A 9 10.16 -6.25 -22.97
N PRO A 10 8.83 -6.23 -23.18
CA PRO A 10 7.95 -5.45 -22.34
C PRO A 10 8.19 -5.91 -20.90
N VAL A 11 8.56 -4.98 -20.03
CA VAL A 11 8.45 -5.24 -18.60
C VAL A 11 6.97 -5.49 -18.37
N ASP A 12 6.60 -6.73 -18.11
CA ASP A 12 5.24 -7.03 -17.68
C ASP A 12 4.98 -6.18 -16.44
N SER A 13 4.08 -5.20 -16.55
CA SER A 13 3.59 -4.36 -15.46
C SER A 13 2.83 -5.14 -14.37
N ASN A 14 3.06 -6.45 -14.29
CA ASN A 14 2.86 -7.28 -13.10
C ASN A 14 3.96 -7.02 -12.04
N SER A 15 4.56 -5.83 -12.02
CA SER A 15 4.98 -5.21 -10.77
C SER A 15 3.71 -4.97 -9.97
N ALA A 16 3.26 -6.03 -9.30
CA ALA A 16 2.17 -6.00 -8.39
C ALA A 16 2.29 -4.74 -7.52
N MET A 17 1.36 -3.79 -7.67
CA MET A 17 0.85 -3.11 -6.49
C MET A 17 0.16 -4.18 -5.63
N GLY A 18 0.99 -5.03 -5.04
CA GLY A 18 0.62 -6.25 -4.37
C GLY A 18 1.59 -6.48 -3.22
N THR A 19 1.82 -5.44 -2.44
CA THR A 19 1.92 -5.60 -0.99
C THR A 19 0.77 -4.89 -0.28
N ARG A 20 -0.38 -4.70 -0.97
CA ARG A 20 -1.66 -4.73 -0.26
C ARG A 20 -2.04 -6.19 -0.07
N SER A 21 -1.20 -6.92 0.66
CA SER A 21 -1.61 -8.19 1.26
C SER A 21 -2.95 -7.92 1.97
N PRO A 22 -4.05 -8.64 1.68
CA PRO A 22 -5.25 -8.55 2.50
C PRO A 22 -5.03 -9.04 3.94
N PHE A 23 -3.81 -9.50 4.26
CA PHE A 23 -3.43 -10.14 5.51
C PHE A 23 -2.29 -9.47 6.29
N ASP A 24 -1.63 -8.42 5.78
CA ASP A 24 -0.69 -7.61 6.60
C ASP A 24 -1.41 -6.50 7.40
N GLN A 25 -2.72 -6.67 7.62
CA GLN A 25 -3.52 -5.81 8.49
C GLN A 25 -3.82 -6.49 9.84
N VAL A 26 -2.85 -7.25 10.33
CA VAL A 26 -2.78 -7.81 11.69
C VAL A 26 -1.29 -7.75 12.04
N ALA A 27 -0.75 -6.82 12.82
CA ALA A 27 -1.25 -6.24 14.04
C ALA A 27 -0.56 -4.88 14.33
N GLY A 28 -1.33 -3.90 14.82
CA GLY A 28 -0.79 -2.80 15.63
C GLY A 28 -1.13 -1.38 15.16
N SER A 29 -1.41 -1.15 13.88
CA SER A 29 -1.94 0.15 13.42
C SER A 29 -2.76 0.01 12.15
N THR A 30 -4.04 0.37 12.23
CA THR A 30 -4.96 0.40 11.08
C THR A 30 -5.06 1.83 10.57
N ARG A 31 -5.35 2.04 9.28
CA ARG A 31 -5.68 3.38 8.77
C ARG A 31 -7.06 3.81 9.24
N CYS A 32 -7.27 5.12 9.35
CA CYS A 32 -8.60 5.64 9.65
C CYS A 32 -9.61 5.16 8.61
N ALA A 33 -10.74 4.62 9.07
CA ALA A 33 -11.81 4.09 8.23
C ALA A 33 -12.60 5.18 7.50
N LYS A 34 -12.30 6.46 7.71
CA LYS A 34 -12.95 7.58 7.01
C LYS A 34 -12.41 7.64 5.58
N GLU A 35 -13.32 7.67 4.61
CA GLU A 35 -12.98 7.83 3.20
C GLU A 35 -12.18 9.11 2.96
N GLY A 36 -11.08 8.98 2.22
CA GLY A 36 -10.15 10.09 1.98
C GLY A 36 -9.25 10.45 3.17
N CYS A 37 -9.33 9.75 4.30
CA CYS A 37 -8.46 9.99 5.44
C CYS A 37 -7.21 9.11 5.37
N ASN A 38 -6.04 9.75 5.27
CA ASN A 38 -4.74 9.06 5.26
C ASN A 38 -4.10 8.96 6.66
N SER A 39 -4.82 9.40 7.70
CA SER A 39 -4.34 9.36 9.08
C SER A 39 -4.37 7.95 9.65
N TRP A 40 -3.49 7.68 10.62
CA TRP A 40 -3.50 6.45 11.39
C TRP A 40 -4.68 6.44 12.36
N ALA A 41 -5.33 5.29 12.49
CA ALA A 41 -6.30 5.10 13.54
C ALA A 41 -5.60 5.04 14.90
N GLU A 42 -6.29 5.53 15.92
CA GLU A 42 -5.86 5.39 17.30
C GLU A 42 -5.81 3.90 17.70
N ALA A 43 -4.98 3.59 18.69
CA ALA A 43 -4.90 2.24 19.24
C ALA A 43 -6.29 1.80 19.75
N ASN A 44 -6.74 0.61 19.36
CA ASN A 44 -8.09 0.09 19.64
C ASN A 44 -9.24 0.87 18.95
N SER A 45 -8.94 1.71 17.96
CA SER A 45 -9.94 2.39 17.15
C SER A 45 -9.82 2.07 15.67
N ARG A 46 -10.93 2.28 14.96
CA ARG A 46 -10.95 2.33 13.49
C ARG A 46 -10.79 3.76 12.97
N PHE A 47 -10.75 4.77 13.83
CA PHE A 47 -10.67 6.18 13.45
C PHE A 47 -9.42 6.85 14.05
N CYS A 48 -8.90 7.87 13.36
CA CYS A 48 -7.82 8.71 13.90
C CYS A 48 -8.34 9.64 14.99
N THR A 49 -7.46 10.29 15.77
CA THR A 49 -7.84 11.25 16.82
C THR A 49 -8.84 12.32 16.34
N SER A 50 -8.76 12.73 15.07
CA SER A 50 -9.67 13.75 14.50
C SER A 50 -11.05 13.22 14.12
N HIS A 51 -11.20 11.91 13.97
CA HIS A 51 -12.46 11.25 13.58
C HIS A 51 -12.97 10.27 14.65
N GLN A 52 -12.16 9.98 15.67
CA GLN A 52 -12.54 9.31 16.89
C GLN A 52 -13.23 10.36 17.75
N GLY A 53 -14.57 10.35 17.68
CA GLY A 53 -15.42 11.20 18.50
C GLY A 53 -15.28 10.90 19.98
#